data_AF-A0A7G5CDJ5-F1
#
_entry.id   AF-A0A7G5CDJ5-F1
#
_cell.length_a   1.000
_cell.length_b   1.000
_cell.length_c   1.000
_cell.angle_alpha   90.00
_cell.angle_beta   90.00
_cell.angle_gamma   90.00
#
_symmetry.space_group_name_H-M   'P 1'
#
loop_
_entity.id
_entity.type
_entity.pdbx_description
1 polymer ?
#
loop_
_entity_poly.entity_id
_entity_poly.type
_entity_poly.pdbx_seq_one_letter_code
_entity_poly.pdbx_strand_id
1 'polypeptide(L)'
;MNEIDFINTSHPLNLEQEFGSGYIKLTDGSFNEYTGYYQMGSEILDKSHNMIGNLTIDGYIHNFHEDNHNMNLKLSMEIDLKGDIEKIDSLYKKI
;
A
#
# COMPACT_ATOMS: atom_id res chain seq x y z
N MET A 1 -8.09 12.84 12.14
CA MET A 1 -7.92 11.41 11.83
C MET A 1 -8.72 11.21 10.56
N ASN A 2 -8.06 11.16 9.40
CA ASN A 2 -8.76 10.97 8.13
C ASN A 2 -8.95 9.47 7.96
N GLU A 3 -10.19 9.00 8.11
CA GLU A 3 -10.56 7.65 7.68
C GLU A 3 -10.26 7.53 6.19
N ILE A 4 -9.38 6.60 5.84
CA ILE A 4 -9.12 6.24 4.45
C ILE A 4 -10.30 5.39 4.03
N ASP A 5 -11.20 5.98 3.24
CA ASP A 5 -12.37 5.29 2.70
C ASP A 5 -11.93 4.45 1.48
N PHE A 6 -11.60 3.18 1.72
CA PHE A 6 -11.14 2.22 0.71
C PHE A 6 -12.24 1.82 -0.31
N ILE A 7 -13.45 2.36 -0.18
CA ILE A 7 -14.63 1.92 -0.96
C ILE A 7 -14.75 2.66 -2.31
N ASN A 8 -13.99 3.74 -2.53
CA ASN A 8 -14.08 4.54 -3.75
C ASN A 8 -12.81 4.45 -4.63
N THR A 9 -12.49 3.25 -5.08
CA THR A 9 -11.28 2.88 -5.83
C THR A 9 -11.22 3.35 -7.30
N SER A 10 -12.15 4.18 -7.74
CA SER A 10 -12.22 4.63 -9.15
C SER A 10 -11.45 5.93 -9.43
N HIS A 11 -10.76 6.50 -8.43
CA HIS A 11 -9.95 7.71 -8.55
C HIS A 11 -8.54 7.47 -8.03
N PRO A 12 -7.49 8.01 -8.69
CA PRO A 12 -6.13 7.90 -8.20
C PRO A 12 -6.04 8.52 -6.80
N LEU A 13 -5.73 7.67 -5.83
CA LEU A 13 -5.54 8.05 -4.43
C LEU A 13 -4.19 8.76 -4.34
N ASN A 14 -4.07 10.02 -4.78
CA ASN A 14 -2.86 10.85 -4.67
C ASN A 14 -2.52 11.16 -3.19
N LEU A 15 -2.34 10.11 -2.40
CA LEU A 15 -2.02 10.13 -0.99
C LEU A 15 -0.55 9.76 -0.88
N GLU A 16 0.26 10.75 -0.51
CA GLU A 16 1.67 10.56 -0.22
C GLU A 16 1.86 10.34 1.28
N GLN A 17 2.64 9.33 1.63
CA GLN A 17 3.01 9.01 3.00
C GLN A 17 4.54 8.95 3.12
N GLU A 18 5.09 9.45 4.23
CA GLU A 18 6.52 9.38 4.49
C GLU A 18 7.02 7.92 4.48
N PHE A 19 8.13 7.69 3.77
CA PHE A 19 8.81 6.40 3.70
C PHE A 19 10.32 6.61 3.88
N GLY A 20 10.78 6.50 5.14
CA GLY A 20 12.16 6.83 5.50
C GLY A 20 12.45 8.30 5.25
N SER A 21 13.40 8.60 4.35
CA SER A 21 13.69 9.97 3.89
C SER A 21 13.01 10.37 2.57
N GLY A 22 12.21 9.47 1.99
CA GLY A 22 11.41 9.70 0.80
C GLY A 22 9.92 9.54 1.08
N TYR A 23 9.16 9.14 0.05
CA TYR A 23 7.71 9.02 0.11
C TYR A 23 7.22 7.77 -0.61
N ILE A 24 6.08 7.25 -0.19
CA ILE A 24 5.25 6.33 -0.98
C ILE A 24 4.01 7.10 -1.40
N LYS A 25 3.73 7.10 -2.70
CA LYS A 25 2.54 7.70 -3.29
C LYS A 25 1.63 6.59 -3.78
N LEU A 26 0.43 6.48 -3.21
CA LEU A 26 -0.58 5.58 -3.75
C LEU A 26 -0.99 6.04 -5.16
N THR A 27 -1.10 5.10 -6.08
CA THR A 27 -1.47 5.39 -7.48
C THR A 27 -2.78 4.73 -7.86
N ASP A 28 -3.02 3.54 -7.32
CA ASP A 28 -4.12 2.66 -7.66
C ASP A 28 -4.49 1.80 -6.46
N GLY A 29 -5.77 1.46 -6.41
CA GLY A 29 -6.32 0.53 -5.43
C GLY A 29 -7.53 -0.14 -6.07
N SER A 30 -7.75 -1.42 -5.77
CA SER A 30 -8.98 -2.10 -6.14
C SER A 30 -9.33 -3.15 -5.10
N PHE A 31 -10.63 -3.38 -4.92
CA PHE A 31 -11.15 -4.41 -4.04
C PHE A 31 -12.32 -5.12 -4.71
N ASN A 32 -12.28 -6.45 -4.72
CA ASN A 32 -13.35 -7.30 -5.20
C ASN A 32 -13.99 -8.01 -4.01
N GLU A 33 -15.13 -7.48 -3.58
CA GLU A 33 -15.92 -8.00 -2.45
C GLU A 33 -16.32 -9.48 -2.59
N TYR A 34 -16.56 -9.96 -3.82
CA TYR A 34 -16.99 -11.34 -4.06
C TYR A 34 -15.88 -12.35 -3.84
N THR A 35 -14.64 -11.96 -4.14
CA THR A 35 -13.47 -12.84 -4.05
C THR A 35 -12.59 -12.53 -2.84
N GLY A 36 -12.85 -11.42 -2.15
CA GLY A 36 -11.98 -10.88 -1.11
C GLY A 36 -10.62 -10.41 -1.64
N TYR A 37 -10.41 -10.38 -2.95
CA TYR A 37 -9.17 -9.93 -3.57
C TYR A 37 -9.03 -8.41 -3.45
N TYR A 38 -7.87 -7.94 -3.06
CA TYR A 38 -7.51 -6.53 -3.13
C TYR A 38 -6.15 -6.36 -3.78
N GLN A 39 -5.97 -5.22 -4.42
CA GLN A 39 -4.72 -4.79 -5.02
C GLN A 39 -4.48 -3.34 -4.66
N MET A 40 -3.25 -2.99 -4.34
CA MET A 40 -2.78 -1.62 -4.21
C MET A 40 -1.50 -1.46 -5.00
N GLY A 41 -1.37 -0.36 -5.73
CA GLY A 41 -0.11 0.03 -6.32
C GLY A 41 0.28 1.44 -5.90
N SER A 42 1.59 1.63 -5.84
CA SER A 42 2.22 2.85 -5.37
C SER A 42 3.54 3.12 -6.07
N GLU A 43 3.89 4.40 -6.18
CA GLU A 43 5.22 4.87 -6.54
C GLU A 43 6.04 5.10 -5.26
N ILE A 44 7.34 4.76 -5.32
CA ILE A 44 8.33 5.13 -4.31
C ILE A 44 9.09 6.33 -4.83
N LEU A 45 9.06 7.41 -4.07
CA LEU A 45 9.67 8.68 -4.42
C LEU A 45 10.86 8.99 -3.51
N ASP A 46 11.89 9.60 -4.07
CA ASP A 46 12.97 10.18 -3.28
C ASP A 46 12.50 11.47 -2.56
N LYS A 47 13.40 12.07 -1.77
CA LYS A 47 13.15 13.35 -1.07
C LYS A 47 12.77 14.51 -2.00
N SER A 48 13.11 14.42 -3.27
CA SER A 48 12.83 15.41 -4.31
C SER A 48 11.60 15.06 -5.13
N HIS A 49 10.81 14.05 -4.68
CA HIS A 49 9.60 13.56 -5.32
C HIS A 49 9.84 12.95 -6.71
N ASN A 50 11.06 12.49 -6.99
CA ASN A 50 11.34 11.71 -8.20
C ASN A 50 11.02 10.24 -7.94
N MET A 51 10.32 9.59 -8.88
CA MET A 51 10.07 8.16 -8.80
C MET A 51 11.38 7.37 -8.94
N ILE A 52 11.64 6.52 -7.95
CA ILE A 52 12.80 5.61 -7.90
C ILE A 52 12.40 4.13 -7.91
N GLY A 53 11.11 3.83 -7.77
CA GLY A 53 10.56 2.49 -7.86
C GLY A 53 9.06 2.47 -7.66
N ASN A 54 8.52 1.26 -7.61
CA ASN A 54 7.11 0.97 -7.44
C ASN A 54 6.94 -0.13 -6.38
N LEU A 55 5.84 -0.05 -5.65
CA LEU A 55 5.39 -1.06 -4.70
C LEU A 55 4.00 -1.53 -5.14
N THR A 56 3.85 -2.83 -5.35
CA THR A 56 2.54 -3.46 -5.57
C THR A 56 2.25 -4.41 -4.42
N ILE A 57 1.03 -4.36 -3.90
CA ILE A 57 0.52 -5.24 -2.86
C ILE A 57 -0.73 -5.91 -3.40
N ASP A 58 -0.66 -7.22 -3.56
CA ASP A 58 -1.78 -8.05 -3.97
C ASP A 58 -2.17 -8.95 -2.80
N GLY A 59 -3.47 -9.14 -2.56
CA GLY A 59 -3.87 -9.96 -1.43
C GLY A 59 -5.29 -10.47 -1.50
N TYR A 60 -5.57 -11.44 -0.64
CA TYR A 60 -6.91 -12.02 -0.47
C TYR A 60 -7.28 -12.00 1.00
N ILE A 61 -8.47 -11.50 1.30
CA ILE A 61 -9.12 -11.62 2.61
C ILE A 61 -9.92 -12.93 2.60
N HIS A 62 -9.41 -13.93 3.32
CA HIS A 62 -10.02 -15.26 3.44
C HIS A 62 -11.12 -15.32 4.50
N ASN A 63 -10.97 -14.52 5.55
CA ASN A 63 -11.95 -14.43 6.63
C ASN A 63 -11.90 -13.04 7.25
N PHE A 64 -13.06 -12.41 7.35
CA PHE A 64 -13.27 -11.21 8.16
C PHE A 64 -14.44 -11.48 9.09
N HIS A 65 -14.16 -11.48 10.39
CA HIS A 65 -15.16 -11.66 11.43
C HIS A 65 -14.98 -10.58 12.49
N GLU A 66 -16.05 -9.86 12.77
CA GLU A 66 -16.10 -8.85 13.82
C GLU A 66 -17.26 -9.17 14.76
N ASP A 67 -16.99 -9.13 16.06
CA ASP A 67 -17.97 -9.21 17.13
C ASP A 67 -17.75 -8.04 18.12
N ASN A 68 -18.60 -7.95 19.16
CA ASN A 68 -18.56 -6.85 20.13
C ASN A 68 -17.23 -6.70 20.88
N HIS A 69 -16.34 -7.68 20.83
CA HIS A 69 -15.07 -7.72 21.56
C HIS A 69 -13.85 -8.02 20.68
N ASN A 70 -14.04 -8.62 19.50
CA ASN A 70 -12.94 -9.13 18.67
C ASN A 70 -13.12 -8.77 17.20
N MET A 71 -11.99 -8.48 16.55
CA MET A 71 -11.87 -8.46 15.10
C MET A 71 -10.84 -9.51 14.68
N ASN A 72 -11.26 -10.44 13.84
CA ASN A 72 -10.43 -11.50 13.27
C ASN A 72 -10.32 -11.30 11.75
N LEU A 73 -9.08 -11.13 11.28
CA LEU A 73 -8.76 -10.96 9.88
C LEU A 73 -7.74 -12.02 9.46
N LYS A 74 -8.09 -12.85 8.48
CA LYS A 74 -7.16 -13.81 7.86
C LYS A 74 -6.96 -13.40 6.41
N LEU A 75 -5.72 -13.06 6.07
CA LEU A 75 -5.35 -12.62 4.74
C LEU A 75 -4.07 -13.29 4.25
N SER A 76 -3.92 -13.37 2.93
CA SER A 76 -2.66 -13.66 2.25
C SER A 76 -2.23 -12.43 1.46
N MET A 77 -0.94 -12.08 1.51
CA MET A 77 -0.38 -10.95 0.78
C MET A 77 0.83 -11.39 -0.02
N GLU A 78 0.93 -10.84 -1.21
CA GLU A 78 2.13 -10.79 -2.04
C GLU A 78 2.54 -9.32 -2.17
N ILE A 79 3.82 -9.04 -1.95
CA ILE A 79 4.38 -7.70 -2.04
C ILE A 79 5.50 -7.77 -3.07
N ASP A 80 5.40 -6.92 -4.08
CA ASP A 80 6.38 -6.80 -5.14
C ASP A 80 6.99 -5.38 -5.12
N LEU A 81 8.31 -5.32 -4.99
CA LEU A 81 9.09 -4.10 -4.92
C LEU A 81 10.05 -4.06 -6.11
N LYS A 82 9.85 -3.09 -7.00
CA LYS A 82 10.63 -2.95 -8.24
C LYS A 82 11.20 -1.55 -8.37
N GLY A 83 12.43 -1.43 -8.86
CA GLY A 83 13.07 -0.15 -9.09
C GLY A 83 14.56 -0.18 -8.79
N ASP A 84 15.11 1.01 -8.51
CA ASP A 84 16.50 1.16 -8.08
C ASP A 84 16.62 0.76 -6.60
N ILE A 85 16.87 -0.53 -6.35
CA ILE A 85 16.88 -1.11 -5.01
C ILE A 85 17.91 -0.44 -4.10
N GLU A 86 19.07 -0.02 -4.64
CA GLU A 86 20.07 0.69 -3.84
C GLU A 86 19.55 2.05 -3.38
N LYS A 87 18.89 2.82 -4.25
CA LYS A 87 18.26 4.09 -3.86
C LYS A 87 17.12 3.87 -2.87
N ILE A 88 16.27 2.87 -3.09
CA ILE A 88 15.15 2.56 -2.20
C ILE A 88 15.67 2.16 -0.81
N ASP A 89 16.67 1.29 -0.74
CA ASP A 89 17.31 0.88 0.52
C ASP A 89 17.95 2.08 1.22
N SER A 90 18.56 3.00 0.47
CA SER A 90 19.14 4.24 1.02
C SER A 90 18.13 5.18 1.68
N LEU A 91 16.82 5.05 1.37
CA LEU A 91 15.78 5.84 2.02
C LEU A 91 15.60 5.44 3.49
N TYR A 92 15.85 4.17 3.83
CA TYR A 92 15.79 3.68 5.20
C TYR A 92 17.06 4.11 5.94
N LYS A 93 16.94 5.07 6.84
CA LYS A 93 18.08 5.52 7.67
C LYS A 93 18.64 4.32 8.44
N LYS A 94 19.92 4.01 8.23
CA LYS A 94 20.73 3.38 9.27
C LYS A 94 20.73 4.33 10.48
N ILE A 95 19.99 3.96 11.51
CA ILE A 95 20.05 4.57 12.84
C ILE A 95 21.46 4.34 13.40
#